data_AF-A0A120K2E7-F1
#
_entry.id   AF-A0A120K2E7-F1
#
_cell.length_a   1.000
_cell.length_b   1.000
_cell.length_c   1.000
_cell.angle_alpha   90.00
_cell.angle_beta   90.00
_cell.angle_gamma   90.00
#
_symmetry.space_group_name_H-M   'P 1'
#
loop_
_entity.id
_entity.type
_entity.pdbx_description
1 polymer ?
#
loop_
_entity_poly.entity_id
_entity_poly.type
_entity_poly.pdbx_seq_one_letter_code
_entity_poly.pdbx_strand_id
1 'polypeptide(L)'
;MSTQPVQLLEQIVKQFEDSSREKDVFFQYILATKLASNIKCLREQAITDHLLDGGKATAEYNEALVGIETENTYRLHQSKKELLASYQKYNESTRTRRYSVDFDSSPADLVEKFNSEDLISKEKVESDSVQQLRKRLLGKKQDATSTGASSDKESVEKQIQVQDELQQELLADMTQLVGSLKQGAIAFQSALQEDSTVLKATEIGLQATSKSLSALGTKLKKYNRTRVGFFFYMGCALFILLSFLATYLIIRIFPTM
;
A
#
# COMPACT_ATOMS: atom_id res chain seq x y z
N MET A 1 32.70 30.74 8.27
CA MET A 1 31.39 30.45 7.65
C MET A 1 30.76 29.25 8.36
N SER A 2 30.31 29.39 9.61
CA SER A 2 29.89 28.25 10.46
C SER A 2 28.47 28.39 11.07
N THR A 3 27.62 29.26 10.52
CA THR A 3 26.30 29.60 11.11
C THR A 3 25.13 28.74 10.64
N GLN A 4 25.31 27.87 9.64
CA GLN A 4 24.22 27.05 9.08
C GLN A 4 23.72 25.90 9.96
N PRO A 5 24.54 25.13 10.70
CA PRO A 5 24.04 23.93 11.40
C PRO A 5 23.18 24.27 12.63
N VAL A 6 23.48 25.37 13.33
CA VAL A 6 22.74 25.80 14.53
C VAL A 6 21.32 26.28 14.17
N GLN A 7 21.16 26.99 13.06
CA GLN A 7 19.86 27.47 12.59
C GLN A 7 18.95 26.32 12.14
N LEU A 8 19.53 25.27 11.54
CA LEU A 8 18.78 24.06 11.17
C LEU A 8 18.33 23.26 12.39
N LEU A 9 19.15 23.22 13.44
CA LEU A 9 18.80 22.54 14.69
C LEU A 9 17.64 23.24 15.41
N GLU A 10 17.67 24.56 15.48
CA GLU A 10 16.58 25.38 16.05
C GLU A 10 15.26 25.23 15.25
N GLN A 11 15.36 25.19 13.92
CA GLN A 11 14.20 24.91 13.06
C GLN A 11 13.62 23.50 13.28
N ILE A 12 14.47 22.50 13.52
CA ILE A 12 14.02 21.12 13.77
C ILE A 12 13.38 20.99 15.15
N VAL A 13 13.93 21.64 16.17
CA VAL A 13 13.31 21.68 17.51
C VAL A 13 11.94 22.35 17.45
N LYS A 14 11.81 23.44 16.70
CA LYS A 14 10.52 24.10 16.48
C LYS A 14 9.53 23.22 15.71
N GLN A 15 9.99 22.54 14.65
CA GLN A 15 9.18 21.57 13.90
C GLN A 15 8.76 20.38 14.77
N PHE A 16 9.59 19.96 15.72
CA PHE A 16 9.28 18.90 16.68
C PHE A 16 8.19 19.32 17.67
N GLU A 17 8.26 20.55 18.20
CA GLU A 17 7.24 21.11 19.08
C GLU A 17 5.89 21.31 18.35
N ASP A 18 5.91 21.82 17.12
CA ASP A 18 4.71 21.99 16.30
C ASP A 18 4.08 20.63 15.95
N SER A 19 4.91 19.63 15.62
CA SER A 19 4.46 18.25 15.41
C SER A 19 3.83 17.61 16.65
N SER A 20 4.09 18.13 17.84
CA SER A 20 3.52 17.62 19.10
C SER A 20 2.10 18.13 19.36
N ARG A 21 1.65 19.19 18.67
CA ARG A 21 0.34 19.83 18.89
C ARG A 21 -0.77 19.29 17.99
N GLU A 22 -0.41 18.56 16.95
CA GLU A 22 -1.34 18.12 15.92
C GLU A 22 -1.95 16.76 16.22
N LYS A 23 -3.27 16.64 16.04
CA LYS A 23 -4.05 15.45 16.44
C LYS A 23 -4.25 14.42 15.33
N ASP A 24 -3.95 14.79 14.08
CA ASP A 24 -4.11 13.85 12.97
C ASP A 24 -2.94 12.86 12.93
N VAL A 25 -3.25 11.58 13.13
CA VAL A 25 -2.30 10.46 13.15
C VAL A 25 -1.55 10.34 11.83
N PHE A 26 -2.20 10.61 10.70
CA PHE A 26 -1.56 10.55 9.38
C PHE A 26 -0.59 11.71 9.20
N PHE A 27 -0.99 12.91 9.60
CA PHE A 27 -0.13 14.08 9.53
C PHE A 27 1.08 13.94 10.45
N GLN A 28 0.86 13.44 11.68
CA GLN A 28 1.91 13.13 12.64
C GLN A 28 2.93 12.13 12.06
N TYR A 29 2.46 11.11 11.33
CA TYR A 29 3.35 10.16 10.65
C TYR A 29 4.20 10.82 9.56
N ILE A 30 3.60 11.70 8.75
CA ILE A 30 4.33 12.43 7.69
C ILE A 30 5.39 13.34 8.31
N LEU A 31 5.02 14.12 9.33
CA LEU A 31 5.94 15.02 10.02
C LEU A 31 7.08 14.25 10.68
N ALA A 32 6.79 13.16 11.40
CA ALA A 32 7.79 12.30 12.01
C ALA A 32 8.77 11.73 10.96
N THR A 33 8.25 11.33 9.80
CA THR A 33 9.05 10.82 8.67
C THR A 33 9.95 11.91 8.09
N LYS A 34 9.43 13.14 7.92
CA LYS A 34 10.22 14.28 7.45
C LYS A 34 11.32 14.66 8.46
N LEU A 35 10.98 14.69 9.73
CA LEU A 35 11.92 14.97 10.80
C LEU A 35 13.02 13.90 10.87
N ALA A 36 12.68 12.62 10.66
CA ALA A 36 13.67 11.53 10.59
C ALA A 36 14.63 11.71 9.41
N SER A 37 14.13 12.15 8.25
CA SER A 37 14.97 12.48 7.09
C SER A 37 15.91 13.66 7.38
N ASN A 38 15.42 14.69 8.07
CA ASN A 38 16.22 15.86 8.43
C ASN A 38 17.33 15.50 9.43
N ILE A 39 17.02 14.73 10.48
CA ILE A 39 18.01 14.21 11.43
C ILE A 39 19.07 13.36 10.71
N LYS A 40 18.66 12.54 9.74
CA LYS A 40 19.59 11.73 8.95
C LYS A 40 20.54 12.59 8.12
N CYS A 41 20.02 13.62 7.45
CA CYS A 41 20.83 14.55 6.67
C CYS A 41 21.83 15.31 7.55
N LEU A 42 21.38 15.80 8.71
CA LEU A 42 22.28 16.44 9.68
C LEU A 42 23.33 15.47 10.23
N ARG A 43 23.00 14.20 10.43
CA ARG A 43 23.97 13.18 10.86
C ARG A 43 25.03 12.97 9.79
N GLU A 44 24.63 12.84 8.53
CA GLU A 44 25.55 12.70 7.40
C GLU A 44 26.48 13.92 7.32
N GLN A 45 25.95 15.13 7.49
CA GLN A 45 26.73 16.36 7.53
C GLN A 45 27.70 16.42 8.73
N ALA A 46 27.24 16.05 9.92
CA ALA A 46 28.09 16.00 11.11
C ALA A 46 29.22 14.96 10.97
N ILE A 47 28.96 13.83 10.30
CA ILE A 47 29.98 12.81 10.00
C ILE A 47 30.98 13.32 8.96
N THR A 48 30.53 14.02 7.91
CA THR A 48 31.45 14.60 6.91
C THR A 48 32.33 15.69 7.54
N ASP A 49 31.75 16.52 8.41
CA ASP A 49 32.49 17.57 9.11
C ASP A 49 33.48 16.98 10.12
N HIS A 50 33.13 15.87 10.78
CA HIS A 50 34.02 15.12 11.66
C HIS A 50 35.24 14.54 10.95
N LEU A 51 35.05 14.03 9.73
CA LEU A 51 36.14 13.51 8.90
C LEU A 51 37.11 14.63 8.46
N LEU A 52 36.64 15.89 8.42
CA LEU A 52 37.42 17.05 8.03
C LEU A 52 38.11 17.76 9.22
N ASP A 53 37.46 17.83 10.39
CA ASP A 53 37.86 18.70 11.51
C ASP A 53 38.33 17.95 12.78
N GLY A 54 38.47 16.62 12.71
CA GLY A 54 39.25 15.86 13.69
C GLY A 54 38.65 15.70 15.10
N GLY A 55 37.32 15.57 15.22
CA GLY A 55 36.74 14.85 16.37
C GLY A 55 35.82 15.59 17.34
N LYS A 56 35.73 16.92 17.30
CA LYS A 56 34.99 17.68 18.34
C LYS A 56 33.50 17.90 18.03
N ALA A 57 33.13 18.03 16.76
CA ALA A 57 31.76 18.35 16.35
C ALA A 57 30.73 17.24 16.60
N THR A 58 31.15 15.99 16.77
CA THR A 58 30.23 14.83 16.92
C THR A 58 29.71 14.63 18.34
N ALA A 59 30.46 15.06 19.37
CA ALA A 59 30.06 14.86 20.75
C ALA A 59 28.88 15.75 21.14
N GLU A 60 28.96 17.06 20.83
CA GLU A 60 27.87 18.02 21.06
C GLU A 60 26.63 17.71 20.22
N TYR A 61 26.83 17.23 19.00
CA TYR A 61 25.75 16.80 18.10
C TYR A 61 25.01 15.57 18.62
N ASN A 62 25.75 14.57 19.12
CA ASN A 62 25.16 13.33 19.66
C ASN A 62 24.36 13.58 20.94
N GLU A 63 24.81 14.48 21.82
CA GLU A 63 24.10 14.73 23.09
C GLU A 63 22.73 15.40 22.87
N ALA A 64 22.65 16.39 21.96
CA ALA A 64 21.42 17.13 21.71
C ALA A 64 20.39 16.37 20.84
N LEU A 65 20.84 15.59 19.85
CA LEU A 65 19.92 14.96 18.87
C LEU A 65 19.48 13.54 19.22
N VAL A 66 20.21 12.83 20.07
CA VAL A 66 19.82 11.46 20.47
C VAL A 66 18.46 11.45 21.18
N GLY A 67 18.16 12.46 22.00
CA GLY A 67 16.84 12.60 22.63
C GLY A 67 15.72 12.78 21.59
N ILE A 68 15.91 13.68 20.63
CA ILE A 68 14.92 13.97 19.59
C ILE A 68 14.74 12.77 18.64
N GLU A 69 15.81 12.05 18.33
CA GLU A 69 15.75 10.86 17.47
C GLU A 69 15.02 9.70 18.13
N THR A 70 15.32 9.41 19.40
CA THR A 70 14.64 8.36 20.16
C THR A 70 13.16 8.66 20.33
N GLU A 71 12.80 9.92 20.60
CA GLU A 71 11.41 10.31 20.71
C GLU A 71 10.68 10.31 19.36
N ASN A 72 11.32 10.79 18.29
CA ASN A 72 10.74 10.76 16.95
C ASN A 72 10.52 9.31 16.46
N THR A 73 11.49 8.42 16.66
CA THR A 73 11.36 7.00 16.29
C THR A 73 10.22 6.31 17.04
N TYR A 74 10.05 6.62 18.33
CA TYR A 74 8.91 6.17 19.11
C TYR A 74 7.57 6.65 18.51
N ARG A 75 7.45 7.95 18.22
CA ARG A 75 6.24 8.56 17.63
C ARG A 75 5.92 8.01 16.24
N LEU A 76 6.94 7.79 15.41
CA LEU A 76 6.79 7.19 14.08
C LEU A 76 6.24 5.77 14.18
N HIS A 77 6.74 4.98 15.13
CA HIS A 77 6.23 3.63 15.35
C HIS A 77 4.79 3.64 15.86
N GLN A 78 4.46 4.54 16.80
CA GLN A 78 3.12 4.68 17.34
C GLN A 78 2.09 5.08 16.26
N SER A 79 2.35 6.18 15.54
CA SER A 79 1.48 6.65 14.46
C SER A 79 1.30 5.61 13.36
N LYS A 80 2.38 4.90 12.98
CA LYS A 80 2.29 3.78 12.02
C LYS A 80 1.40 2.64 12.53
N LYS A 81 1.49 2.27 13.81
CA LYS A 81 0.66 1.22 14.40
C LYS A 81 -0.81 1.61 14.39
N GLU A 82 -1.14 2.86 14.73
CA GLU A 82 -2.50 3.39 14.73
C GLU A 82 -3.08 3.48 13.32
N LEU A 83 -2.27 3.87 12.33
CA LEU A 83 -2.66 3.90 10.92
C LEU A 83 -2.95 2.50 10.38
N LEU A 84 -2.11 1.52 10.71
CA LEU A 84 -2.33 0.11 10.33
C LEU A 84 -3.61 -0.46 10.95
N ALA A 85 -3.89 -0.15 12.21
CA ALA A 85 -5.13 -0.57 12.87
C ALA A 85 -6.37 0.04 12.19
N SER A 86 -6.30 1.32 11.81
CA SER A 86 -7.37 1.99 11.07
C SER A 86 -7.59 1.38 9.68
N TYR A 87 -6.51 1.05 8.98
CA TYR A 87 -6.56 0.37 7.69
C TYR A 87 -7.16 -1.04 7.79
N GLN A 88 -6.78 -1.82 8.81
CA GLN A 88 -7.35 -3.15 9.05
C GLN A 88 -8.86 -3.08 9.28
N LYS A 89 -9.33 -2.17 10.13
CA LYS A 89 -10.77 -1.93 10.36
C LYS A 89 -11.51 -1.58 9.07
N TYR A 90 -10.93 -0.71 8.24
CA TYR A 90 -11.50 -0.36 6.95
C TYR A 90 -11.59 -1.59 6.01
N ASN A 91 -10.54 -2.39 5.93
CA ASN A 91 -10.51 -3.60 5.11
C ASN A 91 -11.54 -4.64 5.59
N GLU A 92 -11.70 -4.81 6.91
CA GLU A 92 -12.74 -5.67 7.48
C GLU A 92 -14.15 -5.17 7.11
N SER A 93 -14.41 -3.87 7.22
CA SER A 93 -15.71 -3.28 6.86
C SER A 93 -16.05 -3.39 5.37
N THR A 94 -15.05 -3.34 4.50
CA THR A 94 -15.23 -3.51 3.04
C THR A 94 -15.39 -4.98 2.67
N ARG A 95 -14.73 -5.89 3.39
CA ARG A 95 -14.95 -7.34 3.25
C ARG A 95 -16.35 -7.73 3.68
N THR A 96 -16.84 -7.30 4.84
CA THR A 96 -18.20 -7.65 5.29
C THR A 96 -19.29 -7.11 4.35
N ARG A 97 -19.14 -5.89 3.80
CA ARG A 97 -20.06 -5.36 2.78
C ARG A 97 -20.08 -6.14 1.47
N ARG A 98 -18.97 -6.80 1.09
CA ARG A 98 -18.92 -7.66 -0.10
C ARG A 98 -19.53 -9.05 0.13
N TYR A 99 -19.67 -9.49 1.38
CA TYR A 99 -20.26 -10.79 1.72
C TYR A 99 -21.72 -10.71 2.19
N SER A 100 -22.28 -9.51 2.42
CA SER A 100 -23.73 -9.32 2.56
C SER A 100 -24.40 -9.20 1.19
N VAL A 101 -24.31 -10.25 0.39
CA VAL A 101 -25.24 -10.46 -0.73
C VAL A 101 -26.29 -11.42 -0.18
N ASP A 102 -27.48 -10.90 0.15
CA ASP A 102 -28.63 -11.73 0.47
C ASP A 102 -28.99 -12.53 -0.79
N PHE A 103 -28.74 -13.85 -0.76
CA PHE A 103 -29.14 -14.77 -1.82
C PHE A 103 -30.62 -15.17 -1.76
N ASP A 104 -31.37 -14.64 -0.78
CA ASP A 104 -32.78 -14.95 -0.54
C ASP A 104 -33.77 -13.97 -1.19
N SER A 105 -33.30 -12.97 -1.94
CA SER A 105 -34.20 -12.10 -2.71
C SER A 105 -34.83 -12.87 -3.88
N SER A 106 -36.13 -13.17 -3.74
CA SER A 106 -36.96 -13.78 -4.79
C SER A 106 -36.91 -12.94 -6.08
N PRO A 107 -36.83 -13.57 -7.27
CA PRO A 107 -36.82 -12.86 -8.56
C PRO A 107 -38.08 -12.02 -8.83
N ALA A 108 -39.14 -12.16 -8.01
CA ALA A 108 -40.33 -11.32 -8.10
C ALA A 108 -40.07 -9.85 -7.70
N ASP A 109 -39.12 -9.58 -6.79
CA ASP A 109 -38.85 -8.22 -6.30
C ASP A 109 -37.95 -7.39 -7.24
N LEU A 110 -37.33 -8.04 -8.24
CA LEU A 110 -36.42 -7.39 -9.19
C LEU A 110 -37.12 -6.88 -10.45
N VAL A 111 -38.32 -7.39 -10.77
CA VAL A 111 -39.07 -7.02 -11.98
C VAL A 111 -39.82 -5.69 -11.80
N GLU A 112 -40.21 -5.32 -10.57
CA GLU A 112 -40.92 -4.05 -10.32
C GLU A 112 -40.02 -2.79 -10.44
N LYS A 113 -38.68 -2.93 -10.44
CA LYS A 113 -37.76 -1.78 -10.46
C LYS A 113 -37.17 -1.43 -11.83
N PHE A 114 -37.39 -2.24 -12.86
CA PHE A 114 -36.87 -2.00 -14.21
C PHE A 114 -37.98 -1.90 -15.26
N ASN A 115 -38.89 -0.93 -15.09
CA ASN A 115 -39.71 -0.44 -16.22
C ASN A 115 -38.85 0.49 -17.10
N SER A 116 -38.13 -0.13 -18.04
CA SER A 116 -37.23 0.50 -19.00
C SER A 116 -37.93 1.06 -20.26
N GLU A 117 -39.13 1.64 -20.12
CA GLU A 117 -39.83 2.34 -21.22
C GLU A 117 -39.99 3.86 -21.00
N ASP A 118 -39.75 4.35 -19.78
CA ASP A 118 -39.90 5.79 -19.45
C ASP A 118 -38.63 6.63 -19.69
N LEU A 119 -37.50 6.00 -20.00
CA LEU A 119 -36.20 6.69 -20.16
C LEU A 119 -35.97 7.28 -21.56
N ILE A 120 -36.60 6.72 -22.60
CA ILE A 120 -36.33 7.14 -24.00
C ILE A 120 -37.22 8.32 -24.43
N SER A 121 -38.41 8.46 -23.83
CA SER A 121 -39.37 9.53 -24.16
C SER A 121 -39.06 10.86 -23.46
N LYS A 122 -38.27 10.83 -22.37
CA LYS A 122 -37.98 12.01 -21.55
C LYS A 122 -36.82 12.85 -22.10
N GLU A 123 -35.85 12.21 -22.74
CA GLU A 123 -34.61 12.84 -23.21
C GLU A 123 -34.86 13.88 -24.32
N LYS A 124 -35.86 13.65 -25.19
CA LYS A 124 -36.18 14.54 -26.32
C LYS A 124 -37.04 15.76 -25.95
N VAL A 125 -37.85 15.65 -24.89
CA VAL A 125 -38.67 16.76 -24.38
C VAL A 125 -37.86 17.67 -23.44
N GLU A 126 -36.93 17.08 -22.70
CA GLU A 126 -36.06 17.82 -21.79
C GLU A 126 -35.03 18.68 -22.56
N SER A 127 -34.48 18.20 -23.68
CA SER A 127 -33.55 18.98 -24.52
C SER A 127 -34.16 20.28 -25.06
N ASP A 128 -35.40 20.23 -25.56
CA ASP A 128 -36.10 21.41 -26.10
C ASP A 128 -36.47 22.39 -24.99
N SER A 129 -36.84 21.89 -23.81
CA SER A 129 -37.17 22.72 -22.65
C SER A 129 -35.95 23.44 -22.06
N VAL A 130 -34.79 22.76 -22.02
CA VAL A 130 -33.52 23.32 -21.53
C VAL A 130 -32.95 24.33 -22.53
N GLN A 131 -33.07 24.07 -23.83
CA GLN A 131 -32.70 25.03 -24.88
C GLN A 131 -33.57 26.31 -24.82
N GLN A 132 -34.88 26.17 -24.56
CA GLN A 132 -35.76 27.32 -24.34
C GLN A 132 -35.44 28.09 -23.04
N LEU A 133 -35.09 27.38 -21.96
CA LEU A 133 -34.65 28.00 -20.71
C LEU A 133 -33.34 28.77 -20.89
N ARG A 134 -32.39 28.22 -21.65
CA ARG A 134 -31.09 28.84 -21.97
C ARG A 134 -31.26 30.13 -22.76
N LYS A 135 -32.13 30.13 -23.78
CA LYS A 135 -32.50 31.34 -24.54
C LYS A 135 -33.13 32.41 -23.64
N ARG A 136 -33.95 32.02 -22.66
CA ARG A 136 -34.60 32.93 -21.72
C ARG A 136 -33.66 33.49 -20.65
N LEU A 137 -32.72 32.68 -20.17
CA LEU A 137 -31.73 33.07 -19.15
C LEU A 137 -30.63 33.98 -19.73
N LEU A 138 -30.18 33.74 -20.96
CA LEU A 138 -29.23 34.63 -21.65
C LEU A 138 -29.91 35.92 -22.15
N GLY A 139 -31.16 35.86 -22.62
CA GLY A 139 -31.88 37.03 -23.15
C GLY A 139 -32.34 38.04 -22.10
N LYS A 140 -32.45 37.68 -20.81
CA LYS A 140 -33.10 38.51 -19.77
C LYS A 140 -32.17 39.45 -18.99
N LYS A 141 -30.88 39.54 -19.33
CA LYS A 141 -29.94 40.40 -18.59
C LYS A 141 -29.87 41.86 -19.10
N GLN A 142 -30.50 42.21 -20.22
CA GLN A 142 -30.41 43.56 -20.82
C GLN A 142 -31.66 44.44 -20.73
N ASP A 143 -32.81 43.95 -20.27
CA ASP A 143 -34.04 44.77 -20.22
C ASP A 143 -34.08 45.84 -19.12
N ALA A 144 -33.03 45.95 -18.28
CA ALA A 144 -32.96 46.97 -17.23
C ALA A 144 -32.16 48.23 -17.62
N THR A 145 -31.49 48.29 -18.77
CA THR A 145 -30.71 49.49 -19.15
C THR A 145 -30.62 49.69 -20.67
N SER A 146 -31.32 50.73 -21.14
CA SER A 146 -31.12 51.54 -22.35
C SER A 146 -31.28 50.91 -23.75
N THR A 147 -32.34 51.37 -24.43
CA THR A 147 -32.35 51.92 -25.80
C THR A 147 -31.14 51.63 -26.70
N GLY A 148 -31.30 50.71 -27.66
CA GLY A 148 -30.30 50.44 -28.70
C GLY A 148 -30.60 49.21 -29.55
N ALA A 149 -31.81 49.11 -30.11
CA ALA A 149 -32.19 47.99 -30.98
C ALA A 149 -31.34 47.96 -32.27
N SER A 150 -30.58 46.87 -32.49
CA SER A 150 -30.51 46.07 -33.75
C SER A 150 -29.19 45.31 -33.94
N SER A 151 -28.11 45.65 -33.23
CA SER A 151 -26.78 45.03 -33.43
C SER A 151 -26.45 43.86 -32.50
N ASP A 152 -27.14 43.71 -31.37
CA ASP A 152 -26.74 42.78 -30.31
C ASP A 152 -27.30 41.35 -30.48
N LYS A 153 -28.34 41.15 -31.30
CA LYS A 153 -28.89 39.81 -31.55
C LYS A 153 -27.90 38.90 -32.27
N GLU A 154 -27.07 39.45 -33.16
CA GLU A 154 -26.05 38.69 -33.88
C GLU A 154 -24.87 38.30 -32.98
N SER A 155 -24.56 39.13 -31.96
CA SER A 155 -23.54 38.83 -30.96
C SER A 155 -23.97 37.72 -30.00
N VAL A 156 -25.25 37.71 -29.61
CA VAL A 156 -25.80 36.66 -28.72
C VAL A 156 -25.92 35.33 -29.45
N GLU A 157 -26.35 35.31 -30.72
CA GLU A 157 -26.43 34.08 -31.51
C GLU A 157 -25.02 33.48 -31.74
N LYS A 158 -24.01 34.32 -32.04
CA LYS A 158 -22.61 33.88 -32.12
C LYS A 158 -22.09 33.32 -30.80
N GLN A 159 -22.47 33.92 -29.67
CA GLN A 159 -22.05 33.45 -28.34
C GLN A 159 -22.72 32.11 -27.97
N ILE A 160 -23.96 31.89 -28.40
CA ILE A 160 -24.66 30.60 -28.24
C ILE A 160 -23.98 29.52 -29.08
N GLN A 161 -23.63 29.83 -30.34
CA GLN A 161 -22.97 28.89 -31.24
C GLN A 161 -21.61 28.43 -30.71
N VAL A 162 -20.80 29.35 -30.16
CA VAL A 162 -19.52 29.02 -29.51
C VAL A 162 -19.72 28.14 -28.27
N GLN A 163 -20.79 28.38 -27.49
CA GLN A 163 -21.11 27.55 -26.32
C GLN A 163 -21.57 26.14 -26.70
N ASP A 164 -22.31 26.00 -27.79
CA ASP A 164 -22.78 24.70 -28.27
C ASP A 164 -21.62 23.90 -28.88
N GLU A 165 -20.71 24.53 -29.64
CA GLU A 165 -19.47 23.89 -30.11
C GLU A 165 -18.62 23.36 -28.96
N LEU A 166 -18.42 24.18 -27.91
CA LEU A 166 -17.65 23.78 -26.72
C LEU A 166 -18.34 22.63 -25.97
N GLN A 167 -19.67 22.63 -25.89
CA GLN A 167 -20.41 21.52 -25.28
C GLN A 167 -20.34 20.25 -26.11
N GLN A 168 -20.33 20.35 -27.43
CA GLN A 168 -20.20 19.21 -28.33
C GLN A 168 -18.80 18.59 -28.24
N GLU A 169 -17.77 19.44 -28.16
CA GLU A 169 -16.38 19.02 -27.91
C GLU A 169 -16.26 18.33 -26.54
N LEU A 170 -16.86 18.90 -25.50
CA LEU A 170 -16.85 18.28 -24.16
C LEU A 170 -17.59 16.94 -24.13
N LEU A 171 -18.69 16.81 -24.89
CA LEU A 171 -19.44 15.56 -24.98
C LEU A 171 -18.63 14.48 -25.72
N ALA A 172 -17.90 14.88 -26.77
CA ALA A 172 -16.99 14.02 -27.51
C ALA A 172 -15.82 13.55 -26.62
N ASP A 173 -15.24 14.46 -25.84
CA ASP A 173 -14.17 14.15 -24.88
C ASP A 173 -14.66 13.21 -23.78
N MET A 174 -15.87 13.43 -23.25
CA MET A 174 -16.48 12.55 -22.25
C MET A 174 -16.74 11.14 -22.82
N THR A 175 -17.22 11.03 -24.06
CA THR A 175 -17.42 9.73 -24.71
C THR A 175 -16.10 9.03 -25.02
N GLN A 176 -15.08 9.77 -25.44
CA GLN A 176 -13.73 9.24 -25.63
C GLN A 176 -13.11 8.78 -24.29
N LEU A 177 -13.31 9.54 -23.21
CA LEU A 177 -12.83 9.19 -21.88
C LEU A 177 -13.53 7.94 -21.35
N VAL A 178 -14.85 7.83 -21.48
CA VAL A 178 -15.61 6.63 -21.10
C VAL A 178 -15.19 5.43 -21.96
N GLY A 179 -14.91 5.63 -23.25
CA GLY A 179 -14.35 4.60 -24.13
C GLY A 179 -12.98 4.11 -23.64
N SER A 180 -12.09 5.04 -23.28
CA SER A 180 -10.78 4.73 -22.72
C SER A 180 -10.87 4.03 -21.37
N LEU A 181 -11.84 4.41 -20.52
CA LEU A 181 -12.09 3.80 -19.23
C LEU A 181 -12.63 2.39 -19.37
N LYS A 182 -13.55 2.15 -20.33
CA LYS A 182 -14.05 0.81 -20.67
C LYS A 182 -12.91 -0.08 -21.16
N GLN A 183 -12.07 0.43 -22.04
CA GLN A 183 -10.89 -0.30 -22.54
C GLN A 183 -9.92 -0.61 -21.40
N GLY A 184 -9.68 0.36 -20.51
CA GLY A 184 -8.85 0.20 -19.32
C GLY A 184 -9.42 -0.81 -18.33
N ALA A 185 -10.74 -0.85 -18.13
CA ALA A 185 -11.41 -1.82 -17.28
C ALA A 185 -11.31 -3.25 -17.84
N ILE A 186 -11.46 -3.42 -19.16
CA ILE A 186 -11.27 -4.73 -19.83
C ILE A 186 -9.82 -5.20 -19.68
N ALA A 187 -8.84 -4.30 -19.89
CA ALA A 187 -7.43 -4.61 -19.69
C ALA A 187 -7.11 -4.97 -18.24
N PHE A 188 -7.68 -4.25 -17.27
CA PHE A 188 -7.56 -4.55 -15.84
C PHE A 188 -8.17 -5.90 -15.48
N GLN A 189 -9.33 -6.24 -16.07
CA GLN A 189 -9.96 -7.52 -15.83
C GLN A 189 -9.15 -8.69 -16.40
N SER A 190 -8.56 -8.50 -17.59
CA SER A 190 -7.63 -9.47 -18.18
C SER A 190 -6.39 -9.67 -17.30
N ALA A 191 -5.78 -8.58 -16.83
CA ALA A 191 -4.62 -8.62 -15.94
C ALA A 191 -4.95 -9.29 -14.60
N LEU A 192 -6.12 -9.01 -14.01
CA LEU A 192 -6.59 -9.68 -12.79
C LEU A 192 -6.81 -11.17 -12.99
N GLN A 193 -7.33 -11.57 -14.17
CA GLN A 193 -7.52 -12.98 -14.48
C GLN A 193 -6.17 -13.69 -14.61
N GLU A 194 -5.20 -13.07 -15.27
CA GLU A 194 -3.82 -13.56 -15.32
C GLU A 194 -3.20 -13.67 -13.92
N ASP A 195 -3.27 -12.61 -13.10
CA ASP A 195 -2.77 -12.61 -11.72
C ASP A 195 -3.43 -13.69 -10.86
N SER A 196 -4.74 -13.95 -11.04
CA SER A 196 -5.44 -15.01 -10.33
C SER A 196 -4.89 -16.40 -10.68
N THR A 197 -4.47 -16.61 -11.93
CA THR A 197 -3.87 -17.89 -12.36
C THR A 197 -2.45 -18.05 -11.81
N VAL A 198 -1.66 -16.98 -11.77
CA VAL A 198 -0.33 -16.97 -11.16
C VAL A 198 -0.40 -17.21 -9.66
N LEU A 199 -1.36 -16.59 -8.97
CA LEU A 199 -1.63 -16.83 -7.54
C LEU A 199 -2.00 -18.29 -7.29
N LYS A 200 -2.85 -18.89 -8.12
CA LYS A 200 -3.23 -20.30 -8.00
C LYS A 200 -2.06 -21.24 -8.26
N ALA A 201 -1.21 -20.93 -9.24
CA ALA A 201 0.02 -21.67 -9.49
C ALA A 201 1.00 -21.57 -8.30
N THR A 202 1.09 -20.39 -7.69
CA THR A 202 1.91 -20.13 -6.51
C THR A 202 1.36 -20.87 -5.28
N GLU A 203 0.04 -20.93 -5.11
CA GLU A 203 -0.63 -21.69 -4.05
C GLU A 203 -0.34 -23.19 -4.18
N ILE A 204 -0.46 -23.75 -5.39
CA ILE A 204 -0.13 -25.15 -5.68
C ILE A 204 1.36 -25.41 -5.39
N GLY A 205 2.24 -24.51 -5.81
CA GLY A 205 3.69 -24.58 -5.54
C GLY A 205 3.99 -24.57 -4.04
N LEU A 206 3.39 -23.63 -3.30
CA LEU A 206 3.55 -23.51 -1.85
C LEU A 206 3.01 -24.73 -1.11
N GLN A 207 1.88 -25.29 -1.56
CA GLN A 207 1.34 -26.52 -0.99
C GLN A 207 2.26 -27.73 -1.25
N ALA A 208 2.85 -27.83 -2.45
CA ALA A 208 3.84 -28.86 -2.78
C ALA A 208 5.12 -28.71 -1.93
N THR A 209 5.62 -27.48 -1.76
CA THR A 209 6.75 -27.18 -0.87
C THR A 209 6.44 -27.49 0.58
N SER A 210 5.25 -27.13 1.07
CA SER A 210 4.79 -27.42 2.43
C SER A 210 4.74 -28.93 2.71
N LYS A 211 4.20 -29.73 1.78
CA LYS A 211 4.21 -31.20 1.88
C LYS A 211 5.63 -31.76 1.88
N SER A 212 6.52 -31.25 1.02
CA SER A 212 7.93 -31.66 0.98
C SER A 212 8.67 -31.31 2.27
N LEU A 213 8.49 -30.09 2.78
CA LEU A 213 9.10 -29.61 4.02
C LEU A 213 8.57 -30.38 5.23
N SER A 214 7.27 -30.66 5.27
CA SER A 214 6.68 -31.49 6.31
C SER A 214 7.25 -32.91 6.25
N ALA A 215 7.37 -33.53 5.07
CA ALA A 215 7.95 -34.86 4.92
C ALA A 215 9.44 -34.91 5.32
N LEU A 216 10.21 -33.88 4.97
CA LEU A 216 11.60 -33.68 5.41
C LEU A 216 11.68 -33.52 6.92
N GLY A 217 10.80 -32.71 7.52
CA GLY A 217 10.68 -32.54 8.97
C GLY A 217 10.36 -33.86 9.68
N THR A 218 9.44 -34.66 9.14
CA THR A 218 9.10 -35.98 9.72
C THR A 218 10.26 -36.97 9.59
N LYS A 219 10.97 -36.97 8.46
CA LYS A 219 12.17 -37.80 8.26
C LYS A 219 13.31 -37.39 9.20
N LEU A 220 13.52 -36.09 9.42
CA LEU A 220 14.54 -35.56 10.32
C LEU A 220 14.20 -35.86 11.80
N LYS A 221 12.93 -35.73 12.19
CA LYS A 221 12.44 -36.11 13.52
C LYS A 221 12.58 -37.62 13.78
N LYS A 222 12.35 -38.45 12.75
CA LYS A 222 12.55 -39.91 12.83
C LYS A 222 14.03 -40.29 12.87
N TYR A 223 14.90 -39.54 12.19
CA TYR A 223 16.34 -39.76 12.21
C TYR A 223 16.96 -39.46 13.59
N ASN A 224 16.56 -38.35 14.22
CA ASN A 224 17.06 -37.98 15.55
C ASN A 224 16.61 -38.97 16.64
N ARG A 225 15.43 -39.60 16.49
CA ARG A 225 14.82 -40.36 17.59
C ARG A 225 15.20 -41.84 17.67
N THR A 226 15.76 -42.50 16.65
CA THR A 226 15.71 -43.98 16.65
C THR A 226 17.01 -44.75 16.43
N ARG A 227 18.12 -44.21 15.91
CA ARG A 227 19.21 -45.13 15.48
C ARG A 227 20.65 -44.76 15.76
N VAL A 228 21.00 -43.51 16.07
CA VAL A 228 22.42 -43.19 16.28
C VAL A 228 22.95 -43.81 17.57
N GLY A 229 22.18 -43.73 18.68
CA GLY A 229 22.59 -44.31 19.96
C GLY A 229 22.68 -45.84 19.94
N PHE A 230 21.65 -46.54 19.44
CA PHE A 230 21.60 -48.00 19.50
C PHE A 230 22.71 -48.69 18.67
N PHE A 231 22.97 -48.23 17.44
CA PHE A 231 24.05 -48.79 16.63
C PHE A 231 25.43 -48.44 17.20
N PHE A 232 25.59 -47.26 17.82
CA PHE A 232 26.83 -46.88 18.51
C PHE A 232 27.09 -47.77 19.73
N TYR A 233 26.08 -48.02 20.57
CA TYR A 233 26.21 -48.92 21.72
C TYR A 233 26.53 -50.36 21.30
N MET A 234 25.87 -50.88 20.25
CA MET A 234 26.18 -52.21 19.71
C MET A 234 27.59 -52.29 19.11
N GLY A 235 28.05 -51.23 18.43
CA GLY A 235 29.41 -51.13 17.91
C GLY A 235 30.46 -51.12 19.02
N CYS A 236 30.24 -50.35 20.10
CA CYS A 236 31.12 -50.35 21.27
C CYS A 236 31.16 -51.71 21.97
N ALA A 237 30.01 -52.37 22.14
CA ALA A 237 29.95 -53.71 22.74
C ALA A 237 30.72 -54.74 21.91
N LEU A 238 30.58 -54.70 20.58
CA LEU A 238 31.32 -55.58 19.68
C LEU A 238 32.83 -55.30 19.72
N PHE A 239 33.22 -54.02 19.75
CA PHE A 239 34.63 -53.62 19.84
C PHE A 239 35.29 -54.10 21.14
N ILE A 240 34.60 -53.99 22.28
CA ILE A 240 35.08 -54.53 23.56
C ILE A 240 35.29 -56.04 23.47
N LEU A 241 34.34 -56.77 22.89
CA LEU A 241 34.43 -58.22 22.72
C LEU A 241 35.58 -58.62 21.79
N LEU A 242 35.78 -57.87 20.69
CA LEU A 242 36.86 -58.09 19.74
C LEU A 242 38.24 -57.83 20.37
N SER A 243 38.35 -56.76 21.17
CA SER A 243 39.57 -56.42 21.92
C SER A 243 39.91 -57.52 22.94
N PHE A 244 38.91 -58.07 23.62
CA PHE A 244 39.10 -59.19 24.53
C PHE A 244 39.57 -60.45 23.81
N LEU A 245 38.97 -60.76 22.65
CA LEU A 245 39.36 -61.89 21.82
C LEU A 245 40.79 -61.72 21.28
N ALA A 246 41.16 -60.52 20.84
CA ALA A 246 42.51 -60.20 20.40
C ALA A 246 43.53 -60.34 21.53
N THR A 247 43.21 -59.85 22.74
CA THR A 247 44.07 -60.00 23.92
C THR A 247 44.23 -61.47 24.30
N TYR A 248 43.16 -62.25 24.26
CA TYR A 248 43.22 -63.71 24.48
C TYR A 248 44.07 -64.41 23.41
N LEU A 249 43.94 -64.01 22.15
CA LEU A 249 44.75 -64.54 21.05
C LEU A 249 46.24 -64.21 21.27
N ILE A 250 46.57 -63.00 21.70
CA ILE A 250 47.95 -62.60 22.06
C ILE A 250 48.49 -63.48 23.21
N ILE A 251 47.72 -63.68 24.28
CA ILE A 251 48.14 -64.55 25.40
C ILE A 251 48.35 -66.00 24.93
N ARG A 252 47.48 -66.50 24.05
CA ARG A 252 47.54 -67.87 23.53
C ARG A 252 48.60 -68.07 22.45
N ILE A 253 49.02 -67.02 21.73
CA ILE A 253 50.07 -67.10 20.71
C ILE A 253 51.46 -66.92 21.32
N PHE A 254 51.57 -66.25 22.47
CA PHE A 254 52.78 -66.17 23.30
C PHE A 254 52.64 -66.88 24.66
N PRO A 255 52.20 -68.16 24.73
CA PRO A 255 52.39 -68.92 25.93
C PRO A 255 53.88 -69.27 25.93
N THR A 256 54.63 -68.75 26.90
CA THR A 256 56.06 -69.01 27.12
C THR A 256 57.03 -68.26 26.19
N MET A 257 57.33 -67.03 26.59
CA MET A 257 58.71 -66.58 26.84
C MET A 257 58.83 -66.30 28.33
#